data_AF-G2ZU29-F1
#
_entry.id   AF-G2ZU29-F1
#
_cell.length_a   1.000
_cell.length_b   1.000
_cell.length_c   1.000
_cell.angle_alpha   90.00
_cell.angle_beta   90.00
_cell.angle_gamma   90.00
#
_symmetry.space_group_name_H-M   'P 1'
#
loop_
_entity.id
_entity.type
_entity.pdbx_description
1 polymer ?
#
loop_
_entity_poly.entity_id
_entity_poly.type
_entity_poly.pdbx_seq_one_letter_code
_entity_poly.pdbx_strand_id
1 'polypeptide(L)'
;MRFSTSTPLHRAIAVAATVAVFAGCASTGASRFDVDSFLAAPDTVLAEALVNKDFLRATQLPAGECNALVKGHASQIVPIPAPADPRLPEAAARQPFVIQPPASESVWLLLRSANGTQSCHGPLPAREFMNLVQRAAT
;
A
#
# COMPACT_ATOMS: atom_id res chain seq x y z
N MET A 1 31.44 -61.28 -59.21
CA MET A 1 30.71 -60.85 -60.43
C MET A 1 29.34 -60.32 -60.00
N ARG A 2 28.93 -59.23 -60.66
CA ARG A 2 27.58 -58.63 -60.77
C ARG A 2 27.22 -57.50 -59.79
N PHE A 3 27.10 -56.33 -60.44
CA PHE A 3 26.59 -55.04 -60.01
C PHE A 3 25.06 -55.02 -59.94
N SER A 4 24.53 -54.04 -59.20
CA SER A 4 23.55 -53.02 -59.64
C SER A 4 22.54 -52.71 -58.52
N THR A 5 22.65 -51.57 -57.84
CA THR A 5 22.06 -50.25 -58.15
C THR A 5 20.53 -50.22 -58.06
N SER A 6 19.99 -49.58 -57.02
CA SER A 6 18.94 -48.56 -57.17
C SER A 6 18.77 -47.75 -55.88
N THR A 7 19.14 -46.47 -55.92
CA THR A 7 18.46 -45.43 -55.13
C THR A 7 17.15 -45.05 -55.83
N PRO A 8 16.12 -44.68 -55.07
CA PRO A 8 15.64 -43.31 -55.26
C PRO A 8 15.43 -42.55 -53.95
N LEU A 9 15.99 -41.34 -54.00
CA LEU A 9 15.66 -40.11 -53.27
C LEU A 9 14.15 -39.99 -52.97
N HIS A 10 13.77 -39.39 -51.84
CA HIS A 10 12.88 -38.22 -51.72
C HIS A 10 12.29 -38.05 -50.30
N ARG A 11 12.17 -36.78 -49.91
CA ARG A 11 11.42 -36.16 -48.78
C ARG A 11 12.18 -36.08 -47.46
N ALA A 12 12.78 -34.93 -47.14
CA ALA A 12 12.20 -33.63 -46.77
C ALA A 12 12.17 -33.44 -45.25
N ILE A 13 13.14 -32.64 -44.80
CA ILE A 13 13.12 -31.63 -43.72
C ILE A 13 11.88 -31.65 -42.80
N ALA A 14 12.11 -31.85 -41.49
CA ALA A 14 11.45 -31.06 -40.45
C ALA A 14 12.32 -31.02 -39.18
N VAL A 15 12.91 -29.84 -38.96
CA VAL A 15 13.53 -29.41 -37.71
C VAL A 15 12.43 -29.21 -36.68
N ALA A 16 12.60 -29.73 -35.46
CA ALA A 16 11.94 -29.18 -34.28
C ALA A 16 12.77 -29.51 -33.03
N ALA A 17 13.82 -28.73 -32.78
CA ALA A 17 14.42 -28.64 -31.46
C ALA A 17 13.44 -27.86 -30.57
N THR A 18 12.73 -28.55 -29.70
CA THR A 18 11.88 -27.95 -28.67
C THR A 18 12.75 -27.37 -27.56
N VAL A 19 13.20 -26.13 -27.73
CA VAL A 19 13.75 -25.34 -26.64
C VAL A 19 12.56 -24.93 -25.76
N ALA A 20 12.41 -25.60 -24.62
CA ALA A 20 11.49 -25.20 -23.56
C ALA A 20 11.99 -23.86 -22.98
N VAL A 21 11.49 -22.76 -23.52
CA VAL A 21 11.65 -21.44 -22.90
C VAL A 21 10.66 -21.40 -21.74
N PHE A 22 11.14 -21.58 -20.51
CA PHE A 22 10.42 -21.13 -19.34
C PHE A 22 10.36 -19.61 -19.40
N ALA A 23 9.35 -19.07 -20.09
CA ALA A 23 8.91 -17.69 -19.90
C ALA A 23 8.26 -17.63 -18.52
N GLY A 24 9.10 -17.58 -17.48
CA GLY A 24 8.67 -17.05 -16.20
C GLY A 24 8.26 -15.61 -16.45
N CYS A 25 6.96 -15.36 -16.48
CA CYS A 25 6.41 -14.02 -16.31
C CYS A 25 6.85 -13.56 -14.91
N ALA A 26 8.05 -12.99 -14.81
CA ALA A 26 8.36 -12.05 -13.77
C ALA A 26 7.46 -10.86 -14.04
N SER A 27 6.23 -10.92 -13.54
CA SER A 27 5.46 -9.72 -13.27
C SER A 27 6.38 -8.89 -12.38
N THR A 28 7.04 -7.87 -12.95
CA THR A 28 7.67 -6.81 -12.19
C THR A 28 6.54 -6.04 -11.52
N GLY A 29 5.91 -6.68 -10.53
CA GLY A 29 4.93 -6.08 -9.67
C GLY A 29 5.66 -5.01 -8.90
N ALA A 30 5.27 -3.75 -9.10
CA ALA A 30 5.73 -2.66 -8.27
C ALA A 30 5.65 -3.11 -6.80
N SER A 31 6.77 -3.03 -6.07
CA SER A 31 6.80 -3.33 -4.64
C SER A 31 5.70 -2.50 -3.98
N ARG A 32 4.64 -3.14 -3.47
CA ARG A 32 3.61 -2.43 -2.73
C ARG A 32 4.24 -1.88 -1.45
N PHE A 33 3.83 -0.69 -1.05
CA PHE A 33 4.23 -0.12 0.22
C PHE A 33 3.72 -1.02 1.35
N ASP A 34 4.61 -1.46 2.23
CA ASP A 34 4.27 -2.30 3.37
C ASP A 34 3.86 -1.41 4.54
N VAL A 35 2.55 -1.27 4.71
CA VAL A 35 1.93 -0.43 5.75
C VAL A 35 2.25 -0.94 7.15
N ASP A 36 2.22 -2.26 7.35
CA ASP A 36 2.40 -2.87 8.66
C ASP A 36 3.85 -2.73 9.12
N SER A 37 4.80 -3.02 8.23
CA SER A 37 6.23 -2.83 8.51
C SER A 37 6.55 -1.35 8.79
N PHE A 38 5.96 -0.41 8.04
CA PHE A 38 6.14 1.02 8.30
C PHE A 38 5.62 1.42 9.67
N LEU A 39 4.39 1.04 10.05
CA LEU A 39 3.82 1.42 11.34
C LEU A 39 4.49 0.73 12.53
N ALA A 40 5.01 -0.49 12.34
CA ALA A 40 5.70 -1.24 13.38
C ALA A 40 7.17 -0.84 13.56
N ALA A 41 7.75 -0.09 12.62
CA ALA A 41 9.14 0.31 12.69
C ALA A 41 9.38 1.24 13.91
N PRO A 42 10.44 0.99 14.71
CA PRO A 42 10.65 1.67 15.99
C PRO A 42 10.98 3.16 15.83
N ASP A 43 11.53 3.55 14.68
CA ASP A 43 11.90 4.91 14.31
C ASP A 43 10.77 5.68 13.64
N THR A 44 9.70 5.00 13.18
CA THR A 44 8.57 5.69 12.57
C THR A 44 7.85 6.55 13.61
N VAL A 45 7.63 7.82 13.26
CA VAL A 45 6.91 8.79 14.09
C VAL A 45 5.60 9.22 13.43
N LEU A 46 4.65 9.72 14.23
CA LEU A 46 3.37 10.20 13.70
C LEU A 46 3.56 11.27 12.62
N ALA A 47 4.55 12.17 12.79
CA ALA A 47 4.81 13.23 11.82
C ALA A 47 5.13 12.68 10.42
N GLU A 48 5.93 11.61 10.35
CA GLU A 48 6.28 10.92 9.12
C GLU A 48 5.05 10.27 8.48
N ALA A 49 4.23 9.56 9.25
CA ALA A 49 3.00 8.93 8.74
C ALA A 49 2.04 9.96 8.12
N LEU A 50 1.97 11.18 8.68
CA LEU A 50 1.10 12.26 8.19
C LEU A 50 1.58 12.91 6.88
N VAL A 51 2.83 12.68 6.47
CA VAL A 51 3.41 13.29 5.25
C VAL A 51 4.00 12.29 4.26
N ASN A 52 4.16 11.02 4.67
CA ASN A 52 4.69 9.96 3.82
C ASN A 52 3.71 9.67 2.68
N LYS A 53 4.10 10.05 1.45
CA LYS A 53 3.25 9.96 0.27
C LYS A 53 2.88 8.51 -0.10
N ASP A 54 3.77 7.56 0.16
CA ASP A 54 3.54 6.16 -0.18
C ASP A 54 2.59 5.51 0.81
N PHE A 55 2.76 5.75 2.12
CA PHE A 55 1.80 5.37 3.15
C PHE A 55 0.42 5.96 2.87
N LEU A 56 0.34 7.28 2.65
CA LEU A 56 -0.94 7.96 2.41
C LEU A 56 -1.62 7.43 1.14
N ARG A 57 -0.86 7.20 0.06
CA ARG A 57 -1.41 6.64 -1.18
C ARG A 57 -1.87 5.19 -1.00
N ALA A 58 -1.09 4.36 -0.30
CA ALA A 58 -1.39 2.95 -0.11
C ALA A 58 -2.63 2.72 0.76
N THR A 59 -2.94 3.67 1.64
CA THR A 59 -4.02 3.57 2.63
C THR A 59 -5.26 4.38 2.27
N GLN A 60 -5.19 5.27 1.27
CA GLN A 60 -6.29 6.18 0.95
C GLN A 60 -7.53 5.44 0.45
N LEU A 61 -8.65 5.69 1.11
CA LEU A 61 -9.96 5.21 0.67
C LEU A 61 -10.52 6.07 -0.49
N PRO A 62 -11.31 5.47 -1.39
CA PRO A 62 -12.13 6.23 -2.33
C PRO A 62 -13.02 7.27 -1.62
N ALA A 63 -13.25 8.42 -2.24
CA ALA A 63 -13.97 9.53 -1.62
C ALA A 63 -15.37 9.15 -1.10
N GLY A 64 -16.11 8.31 -1.85
CA GLY A 64 -17.42 7.81 -1.44
C GLY A 64 -17.36 6.96 -0.16
N GLU A 65 -16.36 6.09 -0.05
CA GLU A 65 -16.14 5.25 1.14
C GLU A 65 -15.69 6.07 2.34
N CYS A 66 -14.81 7.05 2.14
CA CYS A 66 -14.41 7.98 3.20
C CYS A 66 -15.63 8.75 3.75
N ASN A 67 -16.50 9.25 2.87
CA ASN A 67 -17.72 9.94 3.31
C ASN A 67 -18.68 9.02 4.06
N ALA A 68 -18.84 7.77 3.62
CA ALA A 68 -19.65 6.78 4.31
C ALA A 68 -19.09 6.44 5.70
N LEU A 69 -17.76 6.24 5.80
CA LEU A 69 -17.06 5.99 7.05
C LEU A 69 -17.25 7.14 8.05
N VAL A 70 -16.98 8.37 7.62
CA VAL A 70 -17.15 9.58 8.46
C VAL A 70 -18.59 9.72 8.94
N LYS A 71 -19.57 9.48 8.07
CA LYS A 71 -21.00 9.56 8.43
C LYS A 71 -21.41 8.45 9.40
N GLY A 72 -20.97 7.21 9.15
CA GLY A 72 -21.32 6.04 9.97
C GLY A 72 -20.71 6.06 11.36
N HIS A 73 -19.56 6.74 11.52
CA HIS A 73 -18.78 6.77 12.75
C HIS A 73 -18.60 8.19 13.32
N ALA A 74 -19.54 9.10 13.03
CA ALA A 74 -19.40 10.53 13.37
C ALA A 74 -19.13 10.80 14.87
N SER A 75 -19.71 9.98 15.77
CA SER A 75 -19.50 10.09 17.22
C SER A 75 -18.17 9.50 17.72
N GLN A 76 -17.39 8.88 16.83
CA GLN A 76 -16.13 8.18 17.12
C GLN A 76 -14.93 8.87 16.46
N ILE A 77 -15.13 10.05 15.87
CA ILE A 77 -14.05 10.87 15.31
C ILE A 77 -13.41 11.64 16.45
N VAL A 78 -12.15 11.35 16.75
CA VAL A 78 -11.39 11.98 17.83
C VAL A 78 -10.18 12.70 17.24
N PRO A 79 -9.94 14.00 17.53
CA PRO A 79 -8.73 14.68 17.10
C PRO A 79 -7.51 14.02 17.75
N ILE A 80 -6.42 13.88 17.00
CA ILE A 80 -5.12 13.44 17.55
C ILE A 80 -4.11 14.59 17.48
N PRO A 81 -3.04 14.57 18.29
CA PRO A 81 -2.03 15.61 18.25
C PRO A 81 -1.47 15.77 16.84
N ALA A 82 -1.40 17.01 16.35
CA ALA A 82 -0.61 17.33 15.19
C ALA A 82 0.84 17.48 15.64
N PRO A 83 1.73 16.52 15.33
CA PRO A 83 3.08 16.52 15.87
C PRO A 83 3.86 17.72 15.31
N ALA A 84 4.50 18.47 16.20
CA ALA A 84 5.42 19.53 15.83
C ALA A 84 6.82 18.91 15.63
N ASP A 85 7.12 18.51 14.40
CA ASP A 85 8.47 18.08 14.02
C ASP A 85 9.13 19.17 13.16
N PRO A 86 10.23 19.80 13.63
CA PRO A 86 10.96 20.80 12.85
C PRO A 86 11.47 20.28 11.49
N ARG A 87 11.64 18.96 11.34
CA ARG A 87 12.06 18.32 10.10
C ARG A 87 10.90 18.15 9.12
N LEU A 88 9.66 18.11 9.62
CA LEU A 88 8.44 17.84 8.85
C LEU A 88 7.35 18.88 9.20
N PRO A 89 7.56 20.17 8.85
CA PRO A 89 6.63 21.24 9.21
C PRO A 89 5.23 21.05 8.61
N GLU A 90 5.10 20.30 7.51
CA GLU A 90 3.83 20.01 6.86
C GLU A 90 2.93 19.10 7.70
N ALA A 91 3.48 18.29 8.62
CA ALA A 91 2.70 17.39 9.46
C ALA A 91 1.73 18.16 10.36
N ALA A 92 2.15 19.33 10.86
CA ALA A 92 1.33 20.19 11.72
C ALA A 92 0.09 20.74 10.99
N ALA A 93 0.12 20.84 9.66
CA ALA A 93 -0.98 21.39 8.86
C ALA A 93 -2.10 20.38 8.54
N ARG A 94 -1.92 19.09 8.85
CA ARG A 94 -2.79 17.99 8.38
C ARG A 94 -4.09 17.77 9.16
N GLN A 95 -4.31 18.52 10.25
CA GLN A 95 -5.43 18.37 11.20
C GLN A 95 -5.91 16.91 11.32
N PRO A 96 -5.11 16.05 11.97
CA PRO A 96 -5.38 14.62 11.99
C PRO A 96 -6.45 14.25 13.03
N PHE A 97 -7.27 13.26 12.66
CA PHE A 97 -8.27 12.63 13.51
C PHE A 97 -8.16 11.12 13.38
N VAL A 98 -8.59 10.39 14.40
CA VAL A 98 -8.77 8.94 14.34
C VAL A 98 -10.25 8.60 14.38
N ILE A 99 -10.64 7.59 13.61
CA ILE A 99 -11.90 6.89 13.73
C ILE A 99 -11.58 5.51 14.26
N GLN A 100 -12.04 5.22 15.48
CA GLN A 100 -11.87 3.93 16.12
C GLN A 100 -13.24 3.32 16.45
N PRO A 101 -13.75 2.41 15.59
CA PRO A 101 -14.96 1.69 15.92
C PRO A 101 -14.78 0.85 17.19
N PRO A 102 -15.83 0.71 18.04
CA PRO A 102 -15.76 -0.07 19.26
C PRO A 102 -15.37 -1.53 18.97
N ALA A 103 -14.46 -2.08 19.78
CA ALA A 103 -13.98 -3.46 19.65
C ALA A 103 -13.32 -3.80 18.29
N SER A 104 -12.90 -2.79 17.53
CA SER A 104 -12.17 -2.97 16.27
C SER A 104 -10.67 -3.06 16.52
N GLU A 105 -10.03 -4.04 15.89
CA GLU A 105 -8.56 -4.13 15.74
C GLU A 105 -8.03 -3.19 14.65
N SER A 106 -8.93 -2.43 14.01
CA SER A 106 -8.61 -1.46 12.98
C SER A 106 -9.05 -0.05 13.35
N VAL A 107 -8.23 0.91 12.94
CA VAL A 107 -8.54 2.34 12.99
C VAL A 107 -8.43 2.94 11.60
N TRP A 108 -9.00 4.13 11.44
CA TRP A 108 -8.82 4.94 10.25
C TRP A 108 -8.27 6.31 10.63
N LEU A 109 -7.28 6.76 9.88
CA LEU A 109 -6.77 8.11 9.96
C LEU A 109 -7.60 8.99 9.03
N LEU A 110 -8.23 10.02 9.60
CA LEU A 110 -8.92 11.07 8.87
C LEU A 110 -8.03 12.31 8.87
N LEU A 111 -7.68 12.79 7.67
CA LEU A 111 -6.95 14.04 7.50
C LEU A 111 -7.91 15.09 6.96
N ARG A 112 -7.87 16.28 7.55
CA ARG A 112 -8.64 17.44 7.06
C ARG A 112 -7.69 18.57 6.74
N SER A 113 -7.82 19.14 5.56
CA SER A 113 -7.10 20.36 5.20
C SER A 113 -7.92 21.60 5.52
N ALA A 114 -7.24 22.74 5.67
CA ALA A 114 -7.86 24.02 5.98
C ALA A 114 -8.92 24.48 4.96
N ASN A 115 -8.85 23.98 3.72
CA ASN A 115 -9.83 24.25 2.65
C ASN A 115 -11.09 23.35 2.72
N GLY A 116 -11.22 22.51 3.74
CA GLY A 116 -12.37 21.62 3.94
C GLY A 116 -12.29 20.28 3.20
N THR A 117 -11.25 20.02 2.41
CA THR A 117 -11.03 18.68 1.84
C THR A 117 -10.68 17.70 2.95
N GLN A 118 -11.18 16.47 2.83
CA GLN A 118 -10.87 15.38 3.74
C GLN A 118 -10.43 14.11 2.99
N SER A 119 -9.55 13.34 3.61
CA SER A 119 -9.17 12.00 3.16
C SER A 119 -9.17 11.03 4.33
N CYS A 120 -9.57 9.79 4.06
CA CYS A 120 -9.57 8.71 5.04
C CYS A 120 -8.52 7.67 4.62
N HIS A 121 -7.81 7.14 5.60
CA HIS A 121 -6.69 6.23 5.41
C HIS A 121 -6.87 4.99 6.30
N GLY A 122 -6.91 3.81 5.71
CA GLY A 122 -7.03 2.55 6.43
C GLY A 122 -7.77 1.45 5.66
N PRO A 123 -8.17 0.35 6.32
CA PRO A 123 -7.97 0.09 7.75
C PRO A 123 -6.49 0.01 8.12
N LEU A 124 -6.12 0.62 9.25
CA LEU A 124 -4.78 0.57 9.83
C LEU A 124 -4.80 -0.35 11.05
N PRO A 125 -3.72 -1.10 11.34
CA PRO A 125 -3.63 -1.90 12.54
C PRO A 125 -3.66 -0.98 13.78
N ALA A 126 -4.68 -1.17 14.63
CA ALA A 126 -5.03 -0.20 15.67
C ALA A 126 -3.92 0.00 16.69
N ARG A 127 -3.26 -1.08 17.12
CA ARG A 127 -2.21 -1.04 18.14
C ARG A 127 -1.02 -0.22 17.68
N GLU A 128 -0.51 -0.49 16.48
CA GLU A 128 0.67 0.11 15.90
C GLU A 128 0.43 1.59 15.64
N PHE A 129 -0.71 1.94 15.01
CA PHE A 129 -1.05 3.33 14.74
C PHE A 129 -1.26 4.13 16.04
N MET A 130 -2.01 3.59 17.01
CA MET A 130 -2.25 4.30 18.27
C MET A 130 -0.98 4.42 19.13
N ASN A 131 -0.02 3.51 18.99
CA ASN A 131 1.30 3.68 19.60
C ASN A 131 2.06 4.88 19.01
N LEU A 132 1.94 5.17 17.71
CA LEU A 132 2.49 6.41 17.12
C LEU A 132 1.83 7.64 17.74
N VAL A 133 0.50 7.62 17.85
CA VAL A 133 -0.30 8.71 18.43
C VAL A 133 0.10 8.98 19.87
N GLN A 134 0.23 7.92 20.68
CA GLN A 134 0.62 8.05 22.08
C GLN A 134 2.01 8.64 22.24
N ARG A 135 2.99 8.23 21.42
CA ARG A 135 4.35 8.79 21.45
C ARG A 135 4.41 10.25 21.02
N ALA A 136 3.48 10.69 20.18
CA ALA A 136 3.39 12.09 19.75
C ALA A 136 2.72 13.00 20.80
N ALA A 137 2.04 12.43 21.80
CA ALA A 137 1.35 13.15 22.87
C ALA A 137 2.23 13.40 24.11
N THR A 138 3.41 12.78 24.19
CA THR A 138 4.39 12.90 25.29
C THR A 138 5.44 13.93 24.98
#